data_AF-A0A1X0DUR5-F1
#
_entry.id   AF-A0A1X0DUR5-F1
#
_cell.length_a   1.000
_cell.length_b   1.000
_cell.length_c   1.000
_cell.angle_alpha   90.00
_cell.angle_beta   90.00
_cell.angle_gamma   90.00
#
_symmetry.space_group_name_H-M   'P 1'
#
loop_
_entity.id
_entity.type
_entity.pdbx_description
1 polymer ?
#
loop_
_entity_poly.entity_id
_entity_poly.type
_entity_poly.pdbx_seq_one_letter_code
_entity_poly.pdbx_strand_id
1 'polypeptide(L)' 'MADESEATVIFLRSHPVWIAAQRQARERSKAMHRHPSSLTQRRTAASGGEVIRDFKVYSSTDTPA' A
#
# COMPACT_ATOMS: atom_id res chain seq x y z
N MET A 1 24.25 35.11 12.71
CA MET A 1 22.78 35.20 12.59
C MET A 1 22.41 34.44 11.33
N ALA A 2 22.17 33.15 11.45
CA ALA A 2 21.88 32.28 10.32
C ALA A 2 20.67 31.44 10.72
N ASP A 3 19.49 31.92 10.35
CA ASP A 3 18.42 31.01 9.97
C ASP A 3 17.40 31.77 9.13
N GLU A 4 17.77 31.96 7.87
CA GLU A 4 16.86 32.29 6.78
C GLU A 4 16.07 31.02 6.46
N SER A 5 15.20 30.60 7.37
CA SER A 5 14.27 29.50 7.13
C SER A 5 12.86 30.09 7.04
N GLU A 6 12.52 30.67 5.88
CA GLU A 6 11.13 30.91 5.44
C GLU A 6 10.41 29.58 5.16
N ALA A 7 10.52 28.61 6.07
CA ALA A 7 9.81 27.36 5.97
C ALA A 7 8.33 27.63 6.24
N THR A 8 7.52 27.67 5.18
CA THR A 8 6.06 27.72 5.32
C THR A 8 5.62 26.47 6.08
N VAL A 9 5.22 26.65 7.33
CA VAL A 9 4.73 25.57 8.19
C VAL A 9 3.37 25.10 7.65
N ILE A 10 3.38 24.10 6.77
CA ILE A 10 2.15 23.53 6.22
C ILE A 10 1.53 22.60 7.29
N PHE A 11 0.48 23.10 7.94
CA PHE A 11 -0.31 22.29 8.87
C PHE A 11 -1.17 21.30 8.09
N LEU A 12 -0.67 20.08 7.90
CA LEU A 12 -1.34 19.04 7.10
C LEU A 12 -2.81 18.82 7.49
N ARG A 13 -3.12 18.88 8.79
CA ARG A 13 -4.48 18.67 9.31
C ARG A 13 -5.51 19.68 8.80
N SER A 14 -5.08 20.88 8.44
CA SER A 14 -5.93 21.96 7.92
C SER A 14 -5.74 22.17 6.42
N HIS A 15 -4.85 21.41 5.77
CA HIS A 15 -4.51 21.62 4.37
C HIS A 15 -5.55 20.98 3.44
N PRO A 16 -6.23 21.73 2.56
CA PRO A 16 -7.32 21.22 1.75
C PRO A 16 -6.89 20.09 0.80
N VAL A 17 -5.69 20.18 0.23
CA VAL A 17 -5.14 19.13 -0.65
C VAL A 17 -4.92 17.83 0.12
N TRP A 18 -4.38 17.90 1.33
CA TRP A 18 -4.19 16.73 2.19
C TRP A 18 -5.53 16.08 2.58
N ILE A 19 -6.53 16.90 2.93
CA ILE A 19 -7.87 16.41 3.25
C ILE A 19 -8.50 15.72 2.03
N ALA A 20 -8.36 16.29 0.83
CA ALA A 20 -8.85 15.68 -0.41
C ALA A 20 -8.16 14.34 -0.71
N ALA A 21 -6.83 14.29 -0.58
CA ALA A 21 -6.06 13.06 -0.74
C ALA A 21 -6.49 11.97 0.26
N GLN A 22 -6.71 12.35 1.51
CA GLN A 22 -7.19 11.43 2.55
C GLN A 22 -8.59 10.89 2.25
N ARG A 23 -9.48 11.71 1.69
CA ARG A 23 -10.81 11.27 1.23
C ARG A 23 -10.69 10.27 0.08
N GLN A 24 -9.86 10.57 -0.93
CA GLN A 24 -9.63 9.67 -2.06
C GLN A 24 -9.04 8.32 -1.61
N ALA A 25 -8.08 8.35 -0.68
CA ALA A 25 -7.51 7.14 -0.10
C ALA A 25 -8.58 6.29 0.60
N ARG A 26 -9.48 6.91 1.39
CA ARG A 26 -10.61 6.21 2.03
C ARG A 26 -11.56 5.59 1.02
N GLU A 27 -11.92 6.31 -0.04
CA GLU A 27 -12.80 5.78 -1.08
C GLU A 27 -12.16 4.63 -1.86
N ARG A 28 -10.87 4.74 -2.17
CA ARG A 28 -10.10 3.63 -2.76
C ARG A 28 -10.10 2.41 -1.84
N SER A 29 -9.85 2.57 -0.54
CA SER A 29 -9.89 1.46 0.41
C SER A 29 -11.28 0.83 0.50
N LYS A 30 -12.35 1.63 0.55
CA LYS A 30 -13.73 1.12 0.51
C LYS A 30 -14.02 0.34 -0.76
N ALA A 31 -13.58 0.83 -1.92
CA ALA A 31 -13.69 0.11 -3.18
C ALA A 31 -12.92 -1.22 -3.11
N MET A 32 -11.68 -1.18 -2.60
CA MET A 32 -10.86 -2.37 -2.42
C MET A 32 -11.50 -3.41 -1.50
N HIS A 33 -12.14 -2.98 -0.40
CA HIS A 33 -12.85 -3.86 0.53
C HIS A 33 -14.07 -4.57 -0.07
N ARG A 34 -14.63 -4.07 -1.17
CA ARG A 34 -15.71 -4.76 -1.88
C ARG A 34 -15.19 -5.86 -2.80
N HIS A 35 -13.90 -5.88 -3.10
CA HIS A 35 -13.33 -6.92 -3.95
C HIS A 35 -13.18 -8.25 -3.20
N PRO A 36 -13.47 -9.39 -3.85
CA PRO A 36 -13.36 -10.71 -3.24
C PRO A 36 -11.92 -11.04 -2.79
N SER A 37 -10.91 -10.50 -3.48
CA SER A 37 -9.50 -10.64 -3.09
C SER A 37 -9.21 -10.07 -1.69
N SER A 38 -9.90 -8.99 -1.30
CA SER A 38 -9.74 -8.40 0.03
C SER A 38 -10.33 -9.29 1.14
N LEU A 39 -11.39 -10.06 0.83
CA LEU A 39 -11.94 -11.07 1.74
C LEU A 39 -10.96 -12.22 1.93
N THR A 40 -10.31 -12.68 0.85
CA THR A 40 -9.26 -13.70 0.92
C THR A 40 -8.08 -13.22 1.77
N GLN A 41 -7.60 -11.99 1.55
CA GLN A 41 -6.52 -11.40 2.35
C GLN A 41 -6.90 -11.24 3.83
N ARG A 42 -8.16 -10.91 4.13
CA ARG A 42 -8.65 -10.83 5.51
C ARG A 42 -8.72 -12.20 6.18
N ARG A 43 -9.08 -13.25 5.43
CA ARG A 43 -9.07 -14.64 5.92
C ARG A 43 -7.66 -15.16 6.14
N THR A 44 -6.72 -14.89 5.24
CA THR A 44 -5.30 -15.28 5.42
C THR A 44 -4.64 -14.55 6.58
N ALA A 45 -4.94 -13.25 6.77
CA ALA A 45 -4.45 -12.49 7.90
C ALA A 45 -5.04 -12.98 9.25
N ALA A 46 -6.31 -13.39 9.26
CA ALA A 46 -6.96 -13.94 10.44
C ALA A 46 -6.52 -15.38 10.76
N SER A 47 -6.11 -16.16 9.76
CA SER A 47 -5.66 -17.54 9.97
C SER A 47 -4.18 -17.65 10.37
N GLY A 48 -3.45 -16.53 10.48
CA GLY A 48 -2.00 -16.52 10.73
C GLY A 48 -1.21 -17.35 9.72
N GLY A 49 -1.81 -17.65 8.56
CA GLY A 49 -1.30 -18.62 7.61
C GLY A 49 -0.18 -17.98 6.82
N GLU A 50 1.04 -18.46 7.02
CA GLU A 50 2.18 -18.13 6.20
C GLU A 50 1.80 -18.27 4.72
N VAL A 51 1.96 -17.19 3.96
CA VAL A 51 1.67 -17.18 2.52
C VAL A 51 2.78 -17.96 1.83
N ILE A 52 2.67 -19.29 1.81
CA ILE A 52 3.57 -20.17 1.07
C ILE A 52 3.32 -19.90 -0.42
N ARG A 53 4.22 -19.12 -1.02
CA ARG A 53 4.25 -18.92 -2.46
C ARG A 53 5.12 -20.02 -3.04
N ASP A 54 4.49 -21.11 -3.47
CA ASP A 54 5.14 -22.17 -4.22
C ASP A 54 5.54 -21.63 -5.60
N PHE A 55 6.66 -20.90 -5.63
CA PHE A 55 7.35 -20.61 -6.87
C PHE A 55 7.94 -21.92 -7.35
N LYS A 56 7.43 -22.41 -8.48
CA LYS A 56 7.98 -23.58 -9.15
C LYS A 56 9.39 -23.22 -9.64
N VAL A 57 10.40 -23.52 -8.83
CA VAL A 57 11.80 -23.39 -9.21
C VAL A 57 12.04 -24.43 -10.29
N TYR A 58 12.07 -24.00 -11.54
CA TYR A 58 12.55 -24.83 -12.62
C TYR A 58 14.07 -24.89 -12.50
N SER A 59 14.62 -26.05 -12.15
CA SER A 59 16.05 -26.32 -12.05
C SER A 59 16.75 -26.39 -13.42
N SER A 60 16.09 -25.94 -14.49
CA SER A 60 16.61 -26.12 -15.84
C SER A 60 17.68 -25.09 -16.12
N THR A 61 18.92 -25.55 -16.19
CA THR A 61 20.06 -24.80 -16.78
C THR A 61 20.08 -24.88 -18.30
N ASP A 62 19.02 -25.37 -18.94
CA ASP A 62 18.93 -25.53 -20.39
C ASP A 62 18.36 -24.24 -21.01
N THR A 63 19.16 -23.17 -20.96
CA THR A 63 18.95 -21.95 -21.76
C THR A 63 19.95 -22.00 -22.92
N PRO A 64 19.53 -22.30 -24.17
CA PRO A 64 20.43 -22.25 -25.31
C PRO A 64 20.85 -20.80 -25.58
N ALA A 65 22.14 -20.61 -25.83
CA ALA A 65 22.80 -19.33 -26.08
C ALA A 65 22.44 -18.72 -27.44
#